data_AF-A0A0B1TU43-F1
#
_entry.id   AF-A0A0B1TU43-F1
#
_cell.length_a   1.000
_cell.length_b   1.000
_cell.length_c   1.000
_cell.angle_alpha   90.00
_cell.angle_beta   90.00
_cell.angle_gamma   90.00
#
_symmetry.space_group_name_H-M   'P 1'
#
loop_
_entity.id
_entity.type
_entity.pdbx_description
1 polymer ?
#
loop_
_entity_poly.entity_id
_entity_poly.type
_entity_poly.pdbx_seq_one_letter_code
_entity_poly.pdbx_strand_id
1 'polypeptide(L)'
;MKLEGQDLVDYVNYVQPFFKANISATPYDKFKSRIMDIKYIEVPEVAEILSEGHSNDNETIPESFDARKQWPECNSIKLIRDQSNCGKENALVKVREHAM
;
A
#
# COMPACT_ATOMS: atom_id res chain seq x y z
N MET A 1 -14.37 21.33 -19.77
CA MET A 1 -12.94 21.17 -20.13
C MET A 1 -12.42 19.96 -19.35
N LYS A 2 -11.80 19.00 -20.01
CA LYS A 2 -11.29 17.76 -19.39
C LYS A 2 -9.76 17.83 -19.42
N LEU A 3 -9.12 17.86 -18.25
CA LEU A 3 -7.65 17.84 -18.15
C LEU A 3 -7.14 16.43 -18.39
N GLU A 4 -6.16 16.27 -19.28
CA GLU A 4 -5.56 14.98 -19.62
C GLU A 4 -4.04 15.13 -19.78
N GLY A 5 -3.31 14.01 -19.72
CA GLY A 5 -1.86 13.98 -19.97
C GLY A 5 -1.08 14.92 -19.05
N GLN A 6 -0.20 15.74 -19.64
CA GLN A 6 0.68 16.65 -18.90
C GLN A 6 -0.10 17.74 -18.18
N ASP A 7 -1.18 18.27 -18.76
CA ASP A 7 -2.00 19.32 -18.15
C ASP A 7 -2.61 18.86 -16.82
N LEU A 8 -3.01 17.59 -16.73
CA LEU A 8 -3.50 16.99 -15.49
C LEU A 8 -2.38 16.88 -14.45
N VAL A 9 -1.18 16.45 -14.85
CA VAL A 9 -0.03 16.32 -13.95
C VAL A 9 0.37 17.69 -13.39
N ASP A 10 0.42 18.71 -14.23
CA ASP A 10 0.80 20.06 -13.83
C ASP A 10 -0.23 20.66 -12.88
N TYR A 11 -1.53 20.47 -13.17
CA TYR A 11 -2.60 20.88 -12.27
C TYR A 11 -2.53 20.19 -10.91
N VAL A 12 -2.30 18.86 -10.88
CA VAL A 12 -2.17 18.12 -9.61
C VAL A 12 -0.98 18.61 -8.81
N ASN A 13 0.17 18.80 -9.43
CA ASN A 13 1.38 19.31 -8.76
C ASN A 13 1.24 20.76 -8.30
N TYR A 14 0.43 21.57 -8.98
CA TYR A 14 0.10 22.94 -8.55
C TYR A 14 -0.76 22.94 -7.29
N VAL A 15 -1.82 22.13 -7.25
CA VAL A 15 -2.78 22.12 -6.14
C VAL A 15 -2.28 21.35 -4.93
N GLN A 16 -1.44 20.33 -5.13
CA GLN A 16 -1.05 19.39 -4.08
C GLN A 16 0.48 19.23 -4.01
N PRO A 17 1.17 20.04 -3.16
CA PRO A 17 2.63 20.04 -3.09
C PRO A 17 3.22 18.91 -2.23
N PHE A 18 2.42 18.15 -1.48
CA PHE A 18 2.91 17.11 -0.55
C PHE A 18 3.34 15.82 -1.25
N PHE A 19 3.05 15.67 -2.54
CA PHE A 19 3.60 14.61 -3.39
C PHE A 19 3.84 15.14 -4.80
N LYS A 20 4.65 14.41 -5.57
CA LYS A 20 4.92 14.75 -6.98
C LYS A 20 4.26 13.73 -7.91
N ALA A 21 3.32 14.18 -8.71
CA ALA A 21 2.70 13.41 -9.78
C ALA A 21 3.57 13.40 -11.05
N ASN A 22 3.48 12.32 -11.82
CA ASN A 22 4.09 12.18 -13.13
C ASN A 22 3.25 11.27 -14.04
N ILE A 23 3.47 11.35 -15.35
CA ILE A 23 2.84 10.46 -16.32
C ILE A 23 3.32 9.02 -16.10
N SER A 24 2.38 8.09 -15.97
CA SER A 24 2.68 6.67 -15.88
C SER A 24 3.20 6.15 -17.22
N ALA A 25 4.29 5.37 -17.20
CA ALA A 25 4.76 4.65 -18.38
C ALA A 25 3.83 3.49 -18.80
N THR A 26 2.89 3.11 -17.93
CA THR A 26 1.94 2.01 -18.20
C THR A 26 0.62 2.57 -18.72
N PRO A 27 0.10 2.08 -19.87
CA PRO A 27 -1.22 2.46 -20.37
C PRO A 27 -2.33 2.20 -19.36
N TYR A 28 -3.37 3.04 -19.38
CA TYR A 28 -4.45 2.99 -18.39
C TYR A 28 -5.12 1.62 -18.28
N ASP A 29 -5.43 0.95 -19.39
CA ASP A 29 -6.10 -0.36 -19.36
C ASP A 29 -5.26 -1.45 -18.70
N LYS A 30 -3.94 -1.41 -18.93
CA LYS A 30 -2.97 -2.31 -18.31
C LYS A 30 -2.75 -1.97 -16.83
N PHE A 31 -2.84 -0.70 -16.46
CA PHE A 31 -2.81 -0.28 -15.07
C PHE A 31 -4.08 -0.75 -14.34
N LYS A 32 -5.25 -0.53 -14.94
CA LYS A 32 -6.55 -0.89 -14.36
C LYS A 32 -6.70 -2.38 -14.07
N SER A 33 -6.12 -3.26 -14.91
CA SER A 33 -6.16 -4.71 -14.67
C SER A 33 -5.28 -5.19 -13.51
N ARG A 34 -4.40 -4.33 -12.97
CA ARG A 34 -3.52 -4.64 -11.84
C ARG A 34 -4.12 -4.23 -10.49
N ILE A 35 -5.16 -3.42 -10.46
CA ILE A 35 -5.75 -2.92 -9.20
C ILE A 35 -6.79 -3.93 -8.69
N MET A 36 -6.93 -4.07 -7.37
CA MET A 36 -8.05 -4.81 -6.76
C MET A 36 -9.39 -4.27 -7.24
N ASP A 37 -10.25 -5.20 -7.61
CA ASP A 37 -11.64 -4.89 -7.91
C ASP A 37 -12.35 -4.39 -6.65
N ILE A 38 -13.09 -3.29 -6.77
CA ILE A 38 -13.78 -2.59 -5.68
C ILE A 38 -14.69 -3.51 -4.86
N LYS A 39 -15.19 -4.60 -5.45
CA LYS A 39 -16.03 -5.61 -4.77
C LYS A 39 -15.33 -6.35 -3.61
N TYR A 40 -14.00 -6.29 -3.56
CA TYR A 40 -13.20 -6.91 -2.50
C TYR A 40 -12.87 -5.96 -1.35
N ILE A 41 -13.41 -4.74 -1.36
CA ILE A 41 -13.40 -3.87 -0.19
C ILE A 41 -14.37 -4.48 0.83
N GLU A 42 -13.84 -5.41 1.63
CA GLU A 42 -14.52 -5.92 2.81
C GLU A 42 -14.37 -4.88 3.91
N VAL A 43 -15.47 -4.18 4.24
CA VAL A 43 -15.57 -3.42 5.49
C VAL A 43 -16.09 -4.41 6.53
N PRO A 44 -15.28 -4.81 7.54
CA PRO A 44 -15.78 -5.68 8.59
C PRO A 44 -16.98 -5.02 9.28
N GLU A 45 -18.12 -5.71 9.32
CA GLU A 45 -19.36 -5.23 9.96
C GLU A 45 -19.15 -5.00 11.47
N VAL A 46 -18.24 -5.78 12.04
CA VAL A 46 -17.62 -5.54 13.33
C VAL A 46 -16.12 -5.59 13.09
N ALA A 47 -15.40 -4.50 13.38
CA ALA A 47 -14.00 -4.65 13.68
C ALA A 47 -13.97 -5.56 14.92
N GLU A 48 -13.70 -6.85 14.75
CA GLU A 48 -13.18 -7.65 15.85
C GLU A 48 -11.89 -6.94 16.26
N ILE A 49 -12.03 -6.05 17.24
CA ILE A 49 -10.90 -5.46 17.93
C ILE A 49 -10.19 -6.69 18.48
N LEU A 50 -9.05 -7.04 17.88
CA LEU A 50 -8.15 -8.06 18.40
C LEU A 50 -7.75 -7.57 19.79
N SER A 51 -8.50 -7.98 20.80
CA SER A 51 -8.22 -7.72 22.21
C SER A 51 -7.07 -8.59 22.71
N GLU A 52 -6.57 -9.48 21.86
CA GLU A 52 -5.40 -10.30 22.12
C GLU A 52 -4.12 -9.47 21.93
N GLY A 53 -3.67 -8.85 23.02
CA GLY A 53 -2.25 -8.52 23.18
C GLY A 53 -1.89 -7.09 23.58
N HIS A 54 -2.84 -6.23 23.94
CA HIS A 54 -2.50 -4.98 24.61
C HIS A 54 -2.13 -5.23 26.09
N SER A 55 -1.01 -5.89 26.33
CA SER A 55 -0.28 -5.74 27.59
C SER A 55 0.17 -4.28 27.67
N ASN A 56 -0.59 -3.49 28.43
CA ASN A 56 -0.34 -2.08 28.70
C ASN A 56 0.89 -1.90 29.60
N ASP A 57 2.06 -2.28 29.11
CA ASP A 57 3.29 -2.21 29.91
C ASP A 57 4.14 -1.04 29.42
N ASN A 58 3.65 0.18 29.62
CA ASN A 58 4.42 1.45 29.59
C ASN A 58 5.33 1.75 28.38
N GLU A 59 5.22 1.06 27.26
CA GLU A 59 6.03 1.35 26.07
C GLU A 59 5.50 2.58 25.31
N THR A 60 6.38 3.57 25.13
CA THR A 60 6.07 4.76 24.34
C THR A 60 6.22 4.43 22.86
N ILE A 61 5.15 4.60 22.07
CA ILE A 61 5.21 4.46 20.61
C ILE A 61 6.14 5.54 20.05
N PRO A 62 7.14 5.19 19.23
CA PRO A 62 8.07 6.16 18.67
C PRO A 62 7.37 7.06 17.63
N GLU A 63 7.87 8.28 17.46
CA GLU A 63 7.38 9.23 16.45
C GLU A 63 7.54 8.70 15.00
N SER A 64 8.55 7.85 14.76
CA SER A 64 8.80 7.21 13.48
C SER A 64 9.20 5.75 13.66
N PHE A 65 8.65 4.87 12.82
CA PHE A 65 8.95 3.45 12.82
C PHE A 65 9.14 2.92 11.39
N ASP A 66 10.18 2.11 11.18
CA ASP A 66 10.44 1.41 9.92
C ASP A 66 10.82 -0.03 10.23
N ALA A 67 9.94 -0.98 9.89
CA ALA A 67 10.13 -2.40 10.15
C ALA A 67 11.42 -2.95 9.56
N ARG A 68 11.91 -2.39 8.44
CA ARG A 68 13.16 -2.82 7.80
C ARG A 68 14.40 -2.47 8.62
N LYS A 69 14.31 -1.45 9.49
CA LYS A 69 15.36 -1.04 10.43
C LYS A 69 15.27 -1.80 11.75
N GLN A 70 14.04 -2.10 12.20
CA GLN A 70 13.80 -2.84 13.44
C GLN A 70 14.20 -4.32 13.33
N TRP A 71 13.92 -4.95 12.19
CA TRP A 71 14.25 -6.36 11.91
C TRP A 71 15.12 -6.47 10.64
N PRO A 72 16.38 -5.99 10.71
CA PRO A 72 17.24 -5.93 9.53
C PRO A 72 17.61 -7.31 8.96
N GLU A 73 17.59 -8.36 9.77
CA GLU A 73 17.80 -9.77 9.40
C GLU A 73 16.64 -10.36 8.59
N CYS A 74 15.44 -9.79 8.71
CA CYS A 74 14.27 -10.23 7.96
C CYS A 74 14.27 -9.68 6.52
N ASN A 75 14.99 -10.35 5.62
CA ASN A 75 15.08 -9.94 4.20
C ASN A 75 13.72 -9.86 3.49
N SER A 76 12.73 -10.64 3.92
CA SER A 76 11.37 -10.65 3.37
C SER A 76 10.65 -9.30 3.48
N ILE A 77 10.96 -8.50 4.50
CA ILE A 77 10.36 -7.16 4.74
C ILE A 77 10.91 -6.12 3.76
N LYS A 78 12.11 -6.35 3.21
CA LYS A 78 12.75 -5.46 2.22
C LYS A 78 12.33 -5.78 0.79
N LEU A 79 11.68 -6.93 0.56
CA LEU A 79 11.38 -7.44 -0.77
C LEU A 79 10.12 -6.79 -1.34
N ILE A 80 10.27 -6.05 -2.45
CA ILE A 80 9.16 -5.55 -3.26
C ILE A 80 8.79 -6.62 -4.29
N ARG A 81 7.58 -7.19 -4.18
CA ARG A 81 7.08 -8.27 -5.06
C ARG A 81 6.31 -7.70 -6.25
N ASP A 82 6.41 -8.37 -7.41
CA ASP A 82 5.64 -8.04 -8.62
C ASP A 82 4.38 -8.93 -8.70
N GLN A 83 3.21 -8.30 -8.72
CA GLN A 83 1.93 -9.00 -8.87
C GLN A 83 1.61 -9.46 -10.30
N SER A 84 2.51 -9.18 -11.25
CA SER A 84 2.29 -9.43 -12.68
C SER A 84 0.97 -8.81 -13.15
N ASN A 85 0.31 -9.38 -14.16
CA ASN A 85 -1.03 -8.93 -14.59
C ASN A 85 -2.15 -9.68 -13.85
N CYS A 86 -1.94 -10.00 -12.56
CA CYS A 86 -2.94 -10.65 -11.73
C CYS A 86 -3.66 -9.60 -10.87
N GLY A 87 -4.96 -9.38 -11.09
CA GLY A 87 -5.82 -8.51 -10.27
C GLY A 87 -6.14 -9.08 -8.88
N LYS A 88 -5.30 -9.97 -8.35
CA LYS A 88 -5.43 -10.61 -7.03
C LYS A 88 -4.42 -10.02 -6.04
N GLU A 89 -4.32 -8.70 -5.93
CA GLU A 89 -3.35 -8.06 -4.99
C GLU A 89 -3.59 -8.50 -3.53
N ASN A 90 -4.84 -8.79 -3.16
CA ASN A 90 -5.21 -9.40 -1.88
C ASN A 90 -4.44 -10.69 -1.55
N ALA A 91 -4.04 -11.47 -2.55
CA ALA A 91 -3.26 -12.68 -2.31
C ALA A 91 -1.82 -12.36 -1.89
N LEU A 92 -1.18 -11.36 -2.52
CA LEU A 92 0.22 -11.03 -2.27
C LEU A 92 0.43 -10.29 -0.94
N VAL A 93 -0.51 -9.41 -0.58
CA VAL A 93 -0.49 -8.70 0.70
C VAL A 93 -0.75 -9.66 1.88
N LYS A 94 -1.49 -10.76 1.64
CA LYS A 94 -1.81 -11.77 2.66
C LYS A 94 -0.78 -12.92 2.77
N VAL A 95 0.23 -13.01 1.88
CA VAL A 95 1.26 -14.05 2.01
C VAL A 95 2.21 -13.71 3.16
N ARG A 96 1.90 -14.21 4.36
CA ARG A 96 2.87 -14.34 5.45
C ARG A 96 3.74 -15.57 5.19
N GLU A 97 4.94 -15.37 4.63
CA GLU A 97 6.02 -16.34 4.87
C GLU A 97 6.37 -16.26 6.36
N HIS A 98 6.19 -17.37 7.07
CA HIS A 98 6.62 -17.50 8.46
C HIS A 98 8.16 -17.47 8.45
N ALA A 99 8.74 -16.40 8.99
CA ALA A 99 10.14 -16.43 9.36
C ALA A 99 10.27 -17.42 10.54
N MET A 100 11.07 -18.46 10.35
CA MET A 100 11.59 -19.30 11.44
C MET A 100 12.62 -18.53 12.26
#